data_AF-A0A0F0GCS5-F1
#
_entry.id   AF-A0A0F0GCS5-F1
#
_cell.length_a   1.000
_cell.length_b   1.000
_cell.length_c   1.000
_cell.angle_alpha   90.00
_cell.angle_beta   90.00
_cell.angle_gamma   90.00
#
_symmetry.space_group_name_H-M   'P 1'
#
loop_
_entity.id
_entity.type
_entity.pdbx_description
1 polymer ?
#
loop_
_entity_poly.entity_id
_entity_poly.type
_entity_poly.pdbx_seq_one_letter_code
_entity_poly.pdbx_strand_id
1 'polypeptide(L)'
;GGTDGYNWSYYGLRKLADAANNGTIFVAPQGNGNGWANPGGQDLTFIDDMMKQLEAGLCVDTAQRFAGGFSYGGGMSYAIACARAKVFRAVVAYSGAELSGCSGGNDPIAYMG
;
A
#
# COMPACT_ATOMS: atom_id res chain seq x y z
N GLY A 1 -8.76 6.05 -8.73
CA GLY A 1 -9.60 5.30 -9.68
C GLY A 1 -10.02 6.29 -10.75
N GLY A 2 -9.83 5.97 -12.02
CA GLY A 2 -10.03 6.89 -13.14
C GLY A 2 -11.48 7.36 -13.32
N THR A 3 -11.87 7.65 -14.57
CA THR A 3 -13.21 8.14 -14.94
C THR A 3 -14.36 7.22 -14.50
N ASP A 4 -14.07 5.97 -14.22
CA ASP A 4 -15.07 4.95 -13.88
C ASP A 4 -15.48 4.96 -12.39
N GLY A 5 -14.96 5.92 -11.62
CA GLY A 5 -15.43 6.27 -10.28
C GLY A 5 -15.42 5.08 -9.30
N TYR A 6 -16.61 4.75 -8.80
CA TYR A 6 -16.82 3.69 -7.82
C TYR A 6 -16.27 2.33 -8.27
N ASN A 7 -16.55 1.93 -9.52
CA ASN A 7 -16.28 0.58 -10.04
C ASN A 7 -14.79 0.23 -10.07
N TRP A 8 -13.93 1.21 -10.32
CA TRP A 8 -12.47 1.04 -10.41
C TRP A 8 -11.70 1.81 -9.33
N SER A 9 -12.39 2.30 -8.31
CA SER A 9 -11.72 2.86 -7.14
C SER A 9 -10.90 1.76 -6.44
N TYR A 10 -9.65 2.10 -6.09
CA TYR A 10 -8.70 1.16 -5.48
C TYR A 10 -8.55 -0.16 -6.25
N TYR A 11 -8.35 -0.07 -7.56
CA TYR A 11 -8.24 -1.24 -8.46
C TYR A 11 -9.45 -2.19 -8.41
N GLY A 12 -10.63 -1.64 -8.09
CA GLY A 12 -11.89 -2.39 -7.97
C GLY A 12 -12.14 -2.98 -6.58
N LEU A 13 -11.19 -2.85 -5.65
CA LEU A 13 -11.31 -3.44 -4.30
C LEU A 13 -12.47 -2.86 -3.49
N ARG A 14 -12.80 -1.57 -3.66
CA ARG A 14 -13.92 -0.95 -2.94
C ARG A 14 -15.25 -1.62 -3.27
N LYS A 15 -15.50 -1.84 -4.56
CA LYS A 15 -16.72 -2.53 -5.00
C LYS A 15 -16.81 -3.93 -4.42
N LEU A 16 -15.70 -4.66 -4.37
CA LEU A 16 -15.65 -6.01 -3.80
C LEU A 16 -15.87 -6.00 -2.29
N ALA A 17 -15.26 -5.06 -1.56
CA ALA A 17 -15.43 -4.89 -0.13
C ALA A 17 -16.88 -4.58 0.22
N ASP A 18 -17.50 -3.61 -0.46
CA ASP A 18 -18.90 -3.25 -0.23
C ASP A 18 -19.85 -4.41 -0.57
N ALA A 19 -19.62 -5.11 -1.68
CA ALA A 19 -20.44 -6.27 -2.07
C ALA A 19 -20.33 -7.44 -1.07
N ALA A 20 -19.17 -7.59 -0.43
CA ALA A 20 -18.94 -8.57 0.62
C ALA A 20 -19.38 -8.10 2.01
N ASN A 21 -19.93 -6.88 2.14
CA ASN A 21 -20.22 -6.23 3.41
C ASN A 21 -19.00 -6.21 4.35
N ASN A 22 -17.81 -6.01 3.79
CA ASN A 22 -16.54 -5.99 4.53
C ASN A 22 -16.13 -4.54 4.82
N GLY A 23 -16.20 -4.15 6.09
CA GLY A 23 -15.75 -2.83 6.54
C GLY A 23 -14.27 -2.63 6.22
N THR A 24 -13.96 -1.73 5.28
CA THR A 24 -12.60 -1.51 4.78
C THR A 24 -12.24 -0.03 4.78
N ILE A 25 -11.08 0.29 5.34
CA ILE A 25 -10.50 1.64 5.29
C ILE A 25 -9.60 1.71 4.06
N PHE A 26 -10.03 2.48 3.06
CA PHE A 26 -9.23 2.71 1.87
C PHE A 26 -8.42 4.00 1.99
N VAL A 27 -7.11 3.91 1.78
CA VAL A 27 -6.19 5.03 1.89
C VAL A 27 -5.39 5.14 0.60
N ALA A 28 -5.38 6.35 0.02
CA ALA A 28 -4.61 6.69 -1.18
C ALA A 28 -3.76 7.93 -0.86
N PRO A 29 -2.56 7.74 -0.26
CA PRO A 29 -1.69 8.86 0.01
C PRO A 29 -1.13 9.44 -1.29
N GLN A 30 -0.67 10.70 -1.22
CA GLN A 30 -0.06 11.39 -2.35
C GLN A 30 1.46 11.38 -2.24
N GLY A 31 2.13 10.97 -3.31
CA GLY A 31 3.58 10.95 -3.42
C GLY A 31 4.17 12.31 -3.82
N ASN A 32 5.44 12.53 -3.49
CA ASN A 32 6.16 13.76 -3.84
C ASN A 32 6.32 13.88 -5.36
N GLY A 33 5.82 14.97 -5.95
CA GLY A 33 5.86 15.17 -7.40
C GLY A 33 5.10 14.09 -8.19
N ASN A 34 4.07 13.47 -7.59
CA ASN A 34 3.38 12.28 -8.09
C ASN A 34 4.28 11.02 -8.20
N GLY A 35 5.42 11.02 -7.52
CA GLY A 35 6.38 9.93 -7.48
C GLY A 35 6.51 9.31 -6.10
N TRP A 36 7.13 8.13 -6.09
CA TRP A 36 7.42 7.31 -4.92
C TRP A 36 8.87 6.80 -4.97
N ALA A 37 9.82 7.70 -5.24
CA ALA A 37 11.23 7.34 -5.41
C ALA A 37 11.91 6.90 -4.09
N ASN A 38 11.31 7.18 -2.94
CA ASN A 38 11.76 6.80 -1.62
C ASN A 38 13.24 7.14 -1.29
N PRO A 39 13.77 8.32 -1.67
CA PRO A 39 15.13 8.71 -1.32
C PRO A 39 15.30 8.74 0.20
N GLY A 40 16.37 8.09 0.68
CA GLY A 40 16.66 8.00 2.11
C GLY A 40 15.59 7.29 2.95
N GLY A 41 14.65 6.54 2.35
CA GLY A 41 13.58 5.87 3.07
C GLY A 41 12.43 6.79 3.50
N GLN A 42 12.32 7.99 2.94
CA GLN A 42 11.31 8.98 3.34
C GLN A 42 9.87 8.49 3.13
N ASP A 43 9.61 7.75 2.04
CA ASP A 43 8.26 7.31 1.71
C ASP A 43 7.84 6.16 2.63
N LEU A 44 8.78 5.28 3.00
CA LEU A 44 8.55 4.26 4.04
C LEU A 44 8.26 4.89 5.40
N THR A 45 9.00 5.94 5.77
CA THR A 45 8.78 6.69 7.02
C THR A 45 7.40 7.34 7.01
N PHE A 46 7.02 7.95 5.89
CA PHE A 46 5.69 8.52 5.70
C PHE A 46 4.58 7.46 5.83
N ILE A 47 4.75 6.26 5.26
CA ILE A 47 3.80 5.16 5.43
C ILE A 47 3.68 4.77 6.91
N ASP A 48 4.80 4.63 7.64
CA ASP A 48 4.78 4.30 9.06
C ASP A 48 4.01 5.35 9.89
N ASP A 49 4.24 6.64 9.62
CA ASP A 49 3.60 7.73 10.35
C ASP A 49 2.11 7.87 10.00
N MET A 50 1.76 7.68 8.73
CA MET A 50 0.36 7.62 8.29
C MET A 50 -0.37 6.48 9.00
N MET A 51 0.23 5.28 9.11
CA MET A 51 -0.39 4.16 9.81
C MET A 51 -0.60 4.46 11.29
N LYS A 52 0.40 5.04 11.98
CA LYS A 52 0.23 5.47 13.38
C LYS A 52 -0.92 6.46 13.55
N GLN A 53 -1.04 7.44 12.64
CA GLN A 53 -2.11 8.43 12.69
C GLN A 53 -3.49 7.79 12.50
N LEU A 54 -3.63 6.90 11.53
CA LEU A 54 -4.89 6.20 11.27
C LEU A 54 -5.28 5.28 12.42
N GLU A 55 -4.33 4.55 12.98
CA GLU A 55 -4.56 3.61 14.08
C GLU A 55 -4.86 4.30 15.41
N ALA A 56 -4.40 5.54 15.59
CA ALA A 56 -4.80 6.36 16.73
C ALA A 56 -6.24 6.88 16.61
N GLY A 57 -6.77 7.03 15.39
CA GLY A 57 -8.08 7.63 15.13
C GLY A 57 -9.19 6.65 14.73
N LEU A 58 -8.84 5.44 14.31
CA LEU A 58 -9.75 4.46 13.72
C LEU A 58 -9.54 3.07 14.33
N CYS A 59 -10.58 2.25 14.31
CA CYS A 59 -10.49 0.83 14.67
C CYS A 59 -9.91 0.02 13.50
N VAL A 60 -8.58 -0.07 13.42
CA VAL A 60 -7.88 -0.81 12.37
C VAL A 60 -7.55 -2.23 12.83
N ASP A 61 -7.94 -3.25 12.06
CA ASP A 61 -7.40 -4.60 12.24
C ASP A 61 -5.97 -4.67 11.69
N THR A 62 -5.02 -4.60 12.60
CA THR A 62 -3.58 -4.59 12.31
C THR A 62 -3.07 -5.88 11.66
N ALA A 63 -3.82 -6.99 11.75
CA ALA A 63 -3.50 -8.25 11.08
C ALA A 63 -3.94 -8.26 9.60
N GLN A 64 -4.74 -7.29 9.17
CA GLN A 64 -5.33 -7.18 7.83
C GLN A 64 -4.92 -5.88 7.12
N ARG A 65 -3.63 -5.57 7.16
CA ARG A 65 -3.04 -4.47 6.39
C ARG A 65 -2.56 -4.96 5.04
N PHE A 66 -2.97 -4.27 3.98
CA PHE A 66 -2.60 -4.59 2.60
C PHE A 66 -2.05 -3.35 1.91
N ALA A 67 -1.05 -3.51 1.05
CA ALA A 67 -0.56 -2.44 0.20
C ALA A 67 -0.60 -2.87 -1.27
N GLY A 68 -0.96 -1.95 -2.16
CA GLY A 68 -0.84 -2.20 -3.58
C GLY A 68 -0.91 -0.95 -4.42
N GLY A 69 -0.21 -0.96 -5.56
CA GLY A 69 -0.05 0.22 -6.38
C GLY A 69 0.43 -0.09 -7.80
N PHE A 70 0.17 0.85 -8.71
CA PHE A 70 0.54 0.77 -10.12
C PHE A 70 1.79 1.58 -10.44
N SER A 71 2.65 1.07 -11.32
CA SER A 71 3.86 1.78 -11.78
C SER A 71 4.76 2.18 -10.61
N TYR A 72 5.00 3.47 -10.37
CA TYR A 72 5.71 3.95 -9.18
C TYR A 72 5.09 3.46 -7.86
N GLY A 73 3.75 3.39 -7.78
CA GLY A 73 3.07 2.81 -6.62
C GLY A 73 3.30 1.30 -6.49
N GLY A 74 3.57 0.61 -7.61
CA GLY A 74 3.98 -0.79 -7.62
C GLY A 74 5.39 -0.96 -7.07
N GLY A 75 6.32 -0.07 -7.46
CA GLY A 75 7.65 0.00 -6.86
C GLY A 75 7.62 0.29 -5.36
N MET A 76 6.74 1.19 -4.92
CA MET A 76 6.57 1.49 -3.50
C MET A 76 5.95 0.32 -2.73
N SER A 77 5.00 -0.38 -3.35
CA SER A 77 4.42 -1.61 -2.79
C SER A 77 5.50 -2.67 -2.59
N TYR A 78 6.37 -2.87 -3.57
CA TYR A 78 7.55 -3.73 -3.43
C TYR A 78 8.48 -3.28 -2.29
N ALA A 79 8.77 -1.99 -2.16
CA ALA A 79 9.58 -1.47 -1.05
C ALA A 79 8.93 -1.74 0.33
N ILE A 80 7.60 -1.67 0.43
CA ILE A 80 6.85 -2.06 1.63
C ILE A 80 7.03 -3.55 1.91
N ALA A 81 6.90 -4.42 0.89
CA ALA A 81 7.12 -5.86 1.07
C ALA A 81 8.54 -6.14 1.60
N CYS A 82 9.55 -5.49 1.03
CA CYS A 82 10.93 -5.58 1.50
C CYS A 82 11.11 -5.09 2.93
N ALA A 83 10.65 -3.88 3.27
CA ALA A 83 11.07 -3.23 4.51
C ALA A 83 10.09 -3.43 5.68
N ARG A 84 8.86 -3.89 5.40
CA ARG A 84 7.74 -3.92 6.35
C ARG A 84 6.93 -5.22 6.27
N ALA A 85 7.58 -6.33 5.89
CA ALA A 85 6.96 -7.66 5.80
C ALA A 85 6.21 -8.11 7.06
N LYS A 86 6.66 -7.68 8.25
CA LYS A 86 6.01 -7.97 9.54
C LYS A 86 4.84 -7.04 9.89
N VAL A 87 4.69 -5.93 9.17
CA VAL A 87 3.63 -4.93 9.39
C VAL A 87 2.45 -5.18 8.45
N PHE A 88 2.72 -5.56 7.21
CA PHE A 88 1.71 -5.83 6.19
C PHE A 88 1.46 -7.32 6.04
N ARG A 89 0.19 -7.70 5.84
CA ARG A 89 -0.22 -9.08 5.61
C ARG A 89 0.10 -9.55 4.21
N ALA A 90 -0.14 -8.69 3.21
CA ALA A 90 0.19 -8.96 1.82
C ALA A 90 0.40 -7.68 1.02
N VAL A 91 1.11 -7.81 -0.10
CA VAL A 91 1.44 -6.73 -1.02
C VAL A 91 1.13 -7.13 -2.47
N VAL A 92 0.61 -6.19 -3.26
CA VAL A 92 0.41 -6.37 -4.70
C VAL A 92 1.11 -5.25 -5.51
N ALA A 93 2.03 -5.61 -6.40
CA ALA A 93 2.69 -4.67 -7.30
C ALA A 93 2.09 -4.77 -8.71
N TYR A 94 1.36 -3.75 -9.16
CA TYR A 94 0.79 -3.71 -10.51
C TYR A 94 1.76 -3.02 -11.47
N SER A 95 2.37 -3.76 -12.41
CA SER A 95 3.29 -3.19 -13.40
C SER A 95 4.40 -2.32 -12.77
N GLY A 96 4.95 -2.78 -11.64
CA GLY A 96 5.99 -2.08 -10.90
C GLY A 96 7.40 -2.40 -11.41
N ALA A 97 8.38 -1.68 -10.86
CA ALA A 97 9.79 -1.98 -10.95
C ALA A 97 10.45 -1.60 -9.62
N GLU A 98 11.68 -2.04 -9.38
CA GLU A 98 12.44 -1.72 -8.15
C GLU A 98 12.96 -0.26 -8.17
N LEU A 99 12.02 0.70 -8.15
CA LEU A 99 12.29 2.14 -8.25
C LEU A 99 12.42 2.80 -6.87
N SER A 100 11.73 2.24 -5.87
CA SER A 100 11.66 2.75 -4.50
C SER A 100 12.67 2.08 -3.55
N GLY A 101 13.51 1.20 -4.11
CA GLY A 101 14.51 0.42 -3.39
C GLY A 101 13.95 -0.70 -2.52
N CYS A 102 14.86 -1.46 -1.92
CA CYS A 102 14.58 -2.53 -0.97
C CYS A 102 15.54 -2.39 0.22
N SER A 103 15.00 -2.08 1.41
CA SER A 103 15.82 -1.97 2.63
C SER A 103 15.44 -3.05 3.62
N GLY A 104 16.32 -4.04 3.77
CA GLY A 104 16.45 -4.81 5.01
C GLY A 104 15.65 -6.10 5.18
N GLY A 105 14.66 -6.47 4.36
CA GLY A 105 13.86 -7.67 4.66
C GLY A 105 14.11 -8.86 3.75
N ASN A 106 14.60 -9.95 4.36
CA ASN A 106 14.40 -11.32 3.87
C ASN A 106 13.20 -11.99 4.57
N ASP A 107 12.39 -11.21 5.29
CA ASP A 107 11.20 -11.70 5.98
C ASP A 107 10.13 -12.09 4.94
N PRO A 108 9.48 -13.26 5.09
CA PRO A 108 8.46 -13.69 4.15
C PRO A 108 7.18 -12.86 4.28
N ILE A 109 6.59 -12.51 3.14
CA ILE A 109 5.26 -11.86 3.04
C ILE A 109 4.52 -12.44 1.82
N ALA A 110 3.19 -12.50 1.89
CA ALA A 110 2.40 -12.82 0.71
C ALA A 110 2.55 -11.69 -0.33
N TYR A 111 3.07 -12.03 -1.50
CA TYR A 111 3.41 -11.09 -2.55
C TYR A 111 2.81 -11.53 -3.88
N MET A 112 2.26 -10.58 -4.63
CA MET A 112 1.82 -10.74 -6.01
C MET A 112 2.35 -9.57 -6.83
N GLY A 113 3.06 -9.83 -7.93
CA GLY A 113 3.60 -8.76 -8.77
C GLY A 113 4.29 -9.26 -10.02
#